data_AF-A0A9X0W7U3-F1
#
_entry.id   AF-A0A9X0W7U3-F1
#
_cell.length_a   1.000
_cell.length_b   1.000
_cell.length_c   1.000
_cell.angle_alpha   90.00
_cell.angle_beta   90.00
_cell.angle_gamma   90.00
#
_symmetry.space_group_name_H-M   'P 1'
#
loop_
_entity.id
_entity.type
_entity.pdbx_description
1 polymer ?
#
loop_
_entity_poly.entity_id
_entity_poly.type
_entity_poly.pdbx_seq_one_letter_code
_entity_poly.pdbx_strand_id
1 'polypeptide(L)'
;MRAQFVQDFEEPLTHRWINRENQRYYSVRLIQDLFGDWTLVVCWGGANSKRGGMRVIPVESQKEGEGEIAKMAKRRRQHGYAVLVESASPDEPPVDDD
;
A
#
# COMPACT_ATOMS: atom_id res chain seq x y z
N MET A 1 21.15 -26.01 -12.73
CA MET A 1 20.28 -25.05 -13.43
C MET A 1 19.26 -24.52 -12.44
N ARG A 2 19.40 -23.27 -11.98
CA ARG A 2 18.34 -22.55 -11.26
C ARG A 2 17.74 -21.58 -12.27
N ALA A 3 16.43 -21.64 -12.46
CA ALA A 3 15.74 -20.71 -13.34
C ALA A 3 15.84 -19.31 -12.71
N GLN A 4 16.68 -18.45 -13.30
CA GLN A 4 16.62 -17.00 -13.12
C GLN A 4 15.35 -16.50 -13.82
N PHE A 5 14.28 -16.30 -13.06
CA PHE A 5 13.17 -15.41 -13.42
C PHE A 5 12.82 -14.63 -12.16
N VAL A 6 13.65 -13.65 -11.85
CA VAL A 6 13.22 -12.53 -11.01
C VAL A 6 13.23 -11.37 -11.98
N GLN A 7 12.08 -11.19 -12.65
CA GLN A 7 11.79 -9.97 -13.39
C GLN A 7 12.10 -8.81 -12.47
N ASP A 8 12.74 -7.78 -13.00
CA ASP A 8 13.06 -6.53 -12.30
C ASP A 8 11.90 -6.14 -11.38
N PHE A 9 12.08 -6.38 -10.07
CA PHE A 9 11.15 -5.94 -9.04
C PHE A 9 11.32 -4.42 -8.98
N GLU A 10 10.69 -3.71 -9.90
CA GLU A 10 10.40 -2.29 -9.72
C GLU A 10 9.54 -2.22 -8.46
N GLU A 11 10.18 -1.92 -7.33
CA GLU A 11 9.53 -2.08 -6.03
C GLU A 11 8.23 -1.28 -6.01
N PRO A 12 7.07 -1.95 -5.79
CA PRO A 12 5.80 -1.29 -5.98
C PRO A 12 5.67 -0.16 -4.98
N LEU A 13 5.53 1.06 -5.50
CA LEU A 13 5.28 2.27 -4.72
C LEU A 13 4.16 1.99 -3.74
N THR A 14 4.54 1.93 -2.46
CA THR A 14 3.61 1.64 -1.37
C THR A 14 3.46 2.89 -0.54
N HIS A 15 2.22 3.40 -0.43
CA HIS A 15 1.89 4.49 0.47
C HIS A 15 1.22 3.93 1.71
N ARG A 16 1.76 4.26 2.88
CA ARG A 16 1.18 3.88 4.17
C ARG A 16 0.78 5.11 4.97
N TRP A 17 -0.39 5.03 5.60
CA TRP A 17 -0.94 6.03 6.49
C TRP A 17 -1.31 5.41 7.83
N ILE A 18 -0.97 6.08 8.92
CA ILE A 18 -1.33 5.64 10.27
C ILE A 18 -2.02 6.78 11.02
N ASN A 19 -3.14 6.47 11.68
CA ASN A 19 -3.76 7.34 12.65
C ASN A 19 -3.43 6.81 14.05
N ARG A 20 -2.68 7.60 14.82
CA ARG A 20 -2.19 7.22 16.15
C ARG A 20 -3.27 7.27 17.23
N GLU A 21 -4.31 8.09 17.04
CA GLU A 21 -5.40 8.23 18.03
C GLU A 21 -6.25 6.97 18.11
N ASN A 22 -6.58 6.38 16.96
CA ASN A 22 -7.40 5.18 16.89
C ASN A 22 -6.63 3.92 16.48
N GLN A 23 -5.29 4.02 16.40
CA GLN A 23 -4.38 2.92 16.06
C GLN A 23 -4.76 2.21 14.75
N ARG A 24 -5.28 2.95 13.76
CA ARG A 24 -5.63 2.40 12.44
C ARG A 24 -4.56 2.68 11.41
N TYR A 25 -4.38 1.75 10.50
CA TYR A 25 -3.53 1.91 9.34
C TYR A 25 -4.31 1.73 8.04
N TYR A 26 -3.80 2.37 7.00
CA TYR A 26 -4.14 2.14 5.60
C TYR A 26 -2.85 1.98 4.82
N SER A 27 -2.83 1.09 3.85
CA SER A 27 -1.77 1.00 2.85
C SER A 27 -2.39 0.85 1.47
N VAL A 28 -1.71 1.38 0.45
CA VAL A 28 -2.05 1.14 -0.95
C VAL A 28 -0.79 0.83 -1.72
N ARG A 29 -0.89 -0.14 -2.63
CA ARG A 29 0.15 -0.46 -3.61
C ARG A 29 -0.43 -0.35 -5.01
N LEU A 30 0.28 0.31 -5.91
CA LEU A 30 -0.02 0.28 -7.34
C LEU A 30 0.83 -0.82 -7.97
N ILE A 31 0.16 -1.81 -8.55
CA ILE A 31 0.81 -2.97 -9.17
C ILE A 31 0.24 -3.18 -10.58
N GLN A 32 1.06 -3.74 -11.46
CA GLN A 32 0.58 -4.32 -12.70
C GLN A 32 0.26 -5.80 -12.44
N ASP A 33 -0.89 -6.28 -12.89
CA ASP A 33 -1.28 -7.68 -12.74
C ASP A 33 -0.62 -8.58 -13.81
N LEU A 34 -0.94 -9.88 -13.78
CA LEU A 34 -0.35 -10.86 -14.71
C LEU A 34 -0.76 -10.65 -16.17
N PHE A 35 -1.80 -9.86 -16.43
CA PHE A 35 -2.28 -9.55 -17.78
C PHE A 35 -1.80 -8.17 -18.27
N GLY A 36 -1.06 -7.44 -17.43
CA GLY A 36 -0.58 -6.10 -17.76
C GLY A 36 -1.54 -4.99 -17.33
N ASP A 37 -2.63 -5.31 -16.63
CA ASP A 37 -3.59 -4.30 -16.18
C ASP A 37 -3.13 -3.65 -14.87
N TRP A 38 -3.36 -2.35 -14.74
CA TRP A 38 -2.99 -1.61 -13.54
C TRP A 38 -4.04 -1.78 -12.44
N THR A 39 -3.58 -2.01 -11.23
CA THR A 39 -4.44 -2.31 -10.09
C THR A 39 -3.91 -1.69 -8.80
N LEU A 40 -4.80 -1.07 -8.03
CA LEU A 40 -4.52 -0.65 -6.66
C LEU A 40 -4.97 -1.73 -5.68
N VAL A 41 -4.04 -2.19 -4.85
CA VAL A 41 -4.34 -3.05 -3.70
C VAL A 41 -4.35 -2.19 -2.44
N VAL A 42 -5.53 -1.96 -1.89
CA VAL A 42 -5.75 -1.16 -0.69
C VAL A 42 -6.00 -2.07 0.49
N CYS A 43 -5.22 -1.94 1.56
CA CYS A 43 -5.42 -2.66 2.81
C CYS A 43 -5.69 -1.68 3.96
N TRP A 44 -6.48 -2.10 4.94
CA TRP A 44 -6.73 -1.33 6.16
C TRP A 44 -6.93 -2.25 7.36
N GLY A 45 -6.66 -1.71 8.55
CA GLY A 45 -6.83 -2.45 9.80
C GLY A 45 -6.63 -1.57 11.02
N GLY A 46 -6.86 -2.15 12.20
CA GLY A 46 -6.39 -1.60 13.47
C GLY A 46 -5.19 -2.41 13.96
N ALA A 47 -4.15 -1.75 14.47
CA ALA A 47 -2.98 -2.42 15.04
C ALA A 47 -3.36 -3.40 16.17
N ASN A 48 -4.40 -3.05 16.95
CA ASN A 48 -4.88 -3.84 18.08
C ASN A 48 -6.19 -4.58 17.77
N SER A 49 -6.53 -4.80 16.50
CA SER A 49 -7.81 -5.41 16.12
C SER A 49 -7.66 -6.43 15.00
N LYS A 50 -8.32 -7.58 15.15
CA LYS A 50 -8.52 -8.55 14.05
C LYS A 50 -9.41 -8.01 12.93
N ARG A 51 -9.95 -6.79 13.07
CA ARG A 51 -10.79 -6.14 12.05
C ARG A 51 -9.89 -5.40 11.07
N GLY A 52 -9.81 -5.93 9.87
CA GLY A 52 -9.18 -5.31 8.72
C GLY A 52 -9.91 -5.70 7.45
N GLY A 53 -9.43 -5.18 6.33
CA GLY A 53 -9.96 -5.52 5.03
C GLY A 53 -8.98 -5.17 3.93
N MET A 54 -9.28 -5.71 2.77
CA MET A 54 -8.57 -5.45 1.53
C MET A 54 -9.59 -5.10 0.46
N ARG A 55 -9.22 -4.19 -0.44
CA ARG A 55 -9.97 -3.87 -1.64
C ARG A 55 -9.01 -3.75 -2.81
N VAL A 56 -9.39 -4.37 -3.92
CA VAL A 56 -8.70 -4.27 -5.19
C VAL A 56 -9.49 -3.28 -6.07
N ILE A 57 -8.78 -2.36 -6.73
CA ILE A 57 -9.37 -1.35 -7.60
C ILE A 57 -8.62 -1.38 -8.93
N PRO A 58 -9.25 -1.84 -10.02
CA PRO A 58 -8.65 -1.73 -11.35
C PRO A 58 -8.57 -0.24 -11.75
N VAL A 59 -7.49 0.14 -12.40
CA VAL A 59 -7.28 1.48 -12.98
C VAL A 59 -6.74 1.31 -14.40
N GLU A 60 -7.07 2.25 -15.29
CA GLU A 60 -6.76 2.13 -16.71
C GLU A 60 -5.27 2.40 -17.01
N SER A 61 -4.57 3.08 -16.09
CA SER A 61 -3.15 3.39 -16.25
C SER A 61 -2.43 3.61 -14.92
N GLN A 62 -1.10 3.52 -14.93
CA GLN A 62 -0.24 3.89 -13.80
C GLN A 62 -0.54 5.31 -13.29
N LYS A 63 -0.62 6.28 -14.20
CA LYS A 63 -0.89 7.68 -13.88
C LYS A 63 -2.26 7.90 -13.23
N GLU A 64 -3.27 7.15 -13.67
CA GLU A 64 -4.58 7.17 -13.01
C GLU A 64 -4.47 6.60 -11.59
N GLY A 65 -3.76 5.47 -11.42
CA GLY A 65 -3.44 4.88 -10.12
C GLY A 65 -2.79 5.88 -9.16
N GLU A 66 -1.76 6.59 -9.60
CA GLU A 66 -1.09 7.65 -8.84
C GLU A 66 -2.06 8.78 -8.45
N GLY A 67 -2.94 9.19 -9.39
CA GLY A 67 -3.98 10.18 -9.13
C GLY A 67 -4.97 9.73 -8.05
N GLU A 68 -5.40 8.47 -8.08
CA GLU A 68 -6.27 7.88 -7.06
C GLU A 68 -5.56 7.79 -5.69
N ILE A 69 -4.28 7.40 -5.67
CA ILE A 69 -3.45 7.42 -4.46
C ILE A 69 -3.39 8.82 -3.86
N ALA A 70 -3.15 9.86 -4.68
CA ALA A 70 -3.11 11.24 -4.22
C ALA A 70 -4.45 11.70 -3.61
N LYS A 71 -5.58 11.31 -4.21
CA LYS A 71 -6.93 11.55 -3.65
C LYS A 71 -7.12 10.86 -2.31
N MET A 72 -6.71 9.58 -2.19
CA MET A 72 -6.74 8.85 -0.93
C MET A 72 -5.86 9.52 0.13
N ALA A 73 -4.62 9.89 -0.22
CA ALA A 73 -3.68 10.58 0.66
C ALA A 73 -4.28 11.88 1.22
N LYS A 74 -4.88 12.70 0.34
CA LYS A 74 -5.57 13.94 0.75
C LYS A 74 -6.69 13.65 1.75
N ARG A 75 -7.54 12.66 1.46
CA ARG A 75 -8.63 12.27 2.38
C ARG A 75 -8.10 11.76 3.71
N ARG A 76 -7.03 10.95 3.72
CA ARG A 76 -6.44 10.42 4.96
C ARG A 76 -5.82 11.52 5.82
N ARG A 77 -5.12 12.49 5.21
CA ARG A 77 -4.63 13.68 5.92
C ARG A 77 -5.74 14.47 6.59
N GLN A 78 -6.87 14.68 5.90
CA GLN A 78 -8.04 15.37 6.46
C GLN A 78 -8.65 14.65 7.69
N HIS A 79 -8.44 13.34 7.82
CA HIS A 79 -8.89 12.53 8.95
C HIS A 79 -7.78 12.23 9.96
N GLY A 80 -6.72 13.04 10.01
CA GLY A 80 -5.68 12.96 11.02
C GLY A 80 -4.70 11.78 10.85
N TYR A 81 -4.64 11.18 9.66
CA TYR A 81 -3.61 10.18 9.38
C TYR A 81 -2.30 10.85 8.98
N ALA A 82 -1.20 10.39 9.59
CA ALA A 82 0.15 10.74 9.18
C ALA A 82 0.64 9.79 8.08
N VAL A 83 1.40 10.34 7.12
CA VAL A 83 2.09 9.56 6.08
C VAL A 83 3.33 8.92 6.70
N LEU A 84 3.54 7.63 6.49
CA LEU A 84 4.63 6.86 7.10
C LEU A 84 5.57 6.26 6.06
N VAL A 85 5.87 7.05 5.03
CA VAL A 85 6.80 6.78 3.93
C VAL A 85 6.17 6.09 2.71
N GLU A 86 6.64 6.62 1.57
CA GLU A 86 6.53 6.24 0.17
C GLU A 86 7.81 5.45 -0.14
N SER A 87 7.90 4.23 0.38
CA SER A 87 9.04 3.37 0.14
C SER A 87 8.55 2.06 -0.45
N ALA A 88 9.14 1.74 -1.59
CA ALA A 88 9.66 0.42 -1.89
C ALA A 88 9.91 -0.38 -0.59
N SER A 89 9.07 -1.40 -0.34
CA SER A 89 9.09 -2.37 0.77
C SER A 89 8.53 -1.97 2.15
N PRO A 90 7.40 -2.59 2.58
CA PRO A 90 6.91 -2.63 3.96
C PRO A 90 6.91 -4.05 4.58
N ASP A 91 7.54 -5.04 3.94
CA ASP A 91 7.41 -6.47 4.34
C ASP A 91 8.41 -6.92 5.42
N GLU A 92 9.23 -6.02 5.98
CA GLU A 92 9.99 -6.34 7.20
C GLU A 92 9.09 -6.05 8.42
N PRO A 93 8.67 -7.06 9.20
CA PRO A 93 7.93 -6.82 10.43
C PRO A 93 8.77 -5.97 11.38
N PRO A 94 8.16 -5.16 12.28
CA PRO A 94 8.92 -4.54 13.34
C PRO A 94 9.64 -5.66 14.08
N VAL A 95 10.97 -5.59 14.08
CA VAL A 95 11.78 -6.42 14.95
C VAL A 95 11.31 -6.05 16.35
N ASP A 96 10.58 -6.96 16.99
CA ASP A 96 10.31 -6.88 18.42
C ASP A 96 11.69 -6.97 19.09
N ASP A 97 12.23 -5.84 19.54
CA ASP A 97 13.38 -5.83 20.44
C ASP A 97 12.93 -6.48 21.76
N ASP A 98 13.47 -7.66 22.05
CA ASP A 98 13.31 -8.46 23.28
C ASP A 98 13.40 -7.62 24.58
#